data_AF-A0A553BLR9-F1
#
_entry.id   AF-A0A553BLR9-F1
#
_cell.length_a   1.000
_cell.length_b   1.000
_cell.length_c   1.000
_cell.angle_alpha   90.00
_cell.angle_beta   90.00
_cell.angle_gamma   90.00
#
_symmetry.space_group_name_H-M   'P 1'
#
loop_
_entity.id
_entity.type
_entity.pdbx_description
1 polymer ?
#
loop_
_entity_poly.entity_id
_entity_poly.type
_entity_poly.pdbx_seq_one_letter_code
_entity_poly.pdbx_strand_id
1 'polypeptide(L)'
;MSFSDLFDSEFKQRNKGHFSAIVRVALADEKFVPEEKMFLDKLAVKLEISQAEYVEILENPLKYPINPPYLHEQRLERLYDLARMVHVDHQLGDKQELLLRKIGLALGFTPENVNYIVAKALSLVDKKVDLDTFIFEMQNMHK
;
A
#
# COMPACT_ATOMS: atom_id res chain seq x y z
N MET A 1 -21.87 23.92 2.77
CA MET A 1 -21.35 22.60 2.38
C MET A 1 -22.45 21.59 2.62
N SER A 2 -22.73 20.75 1.63
CA SER A 2 -23.62 19.61 1.78
C SER A 2 -22.92 18.49 2.58
N PHE A 3 -23.70 17.58 3.17
CA PHE A 3 -23.14 16.36 3.77
C PHE A 3 -22.31 15.55 2.77
N SER A 4 -22.72 15.49 1.50
CA SER A 4 -21.95 14.84 0.43
C SER A 4 -20.56 15.45 0.24
N ASP A 5 -20.47 16.80 0.26
CA ASP A 5 -19.19 17.51 0.10
C ASP A 5 -18.21 17.19 1.26
N LEU A 6 -18.74 16.96 2.46
CA LEU A 6 -17.95 16.60 3.63
C LEU A 6 -17.37 15.18 3.50
N PHE A 7 -18.18 14.19 3.10
CA PHE A 7 -17.71 12.81 2.92
C PHE A 7 -16.66 12.69 1.82
N ASP A 8 -16.85 13.39 0.70
CA ASP A 8 -15.87 13.43 -0.39
C ASP A 8 -14.53 14.04 0.06
N SER A 9 -14.60 15.09 0.89
CA SER A 9 -13.40 15.74 1.43
C SER A 9 -12.61 14.82 2.37
N GLU A 10 -13.28 14.14 3.30
CA GLU A 10 -12.64 13.19 4.22
C GLU A 10 -12.03 12.00 3.47
N PHE A 11 -12.75 11.45 2.50
CA PHE A 11 -12.25 10.36 1.67
C PHE A 11 -10.97 10.76 0.91
N LYS A 12 -10.97 11.93 0.26
CA LYS A 12 -9.80 12.45 -0.45
C LYS A 12 -8.62 12.69 0.50
N GLN A 13 -8.86 13.24 1.69
CA GLN A 13 -7.79 13.43 2.68
C GLN A 13 -7.17 12.11 3.12
N ARG A 14 -7.98 11.07 3.35
CA ARG A 14 -7.50 9.73 3.71
C ARG A 14 -6.67 9.11 2.58
N ASN A 15 -7.09 9.27 1.33
CA ASN A 15 -6.35 8.77 0.17
C ASN A 15 -5.00 9.47 0.01
N LYS A 16 -4.94 10.81 0.17
CA LYS A 16 -3.67 11.56 0.16
C LYS A 16 -2.74 11.11 1.27
N GLY A 17 -3.26 10.96 2.50
CA GLY A 17 -2.48 10.46 3.63
C GLY A 17 -1.93 9.05 3.38
N HIS A 18 -2.74 8.17 2.77
CA HIS A 18 -2.30 6.82 2.41
C HIS A 18 -1.22 6.83 1.33
N PHE A 19 -1.42 7.58 0.25
CA PHE A 19 -0.45 7.73 -0.83
C PHE A 19 0.87 8.31 -0.31
N SER A 20 0.78 9.37 0.49
CA SER A 20 1.90 10.02 1.18
C SER A 20 2.70 9.05 2.05
N ALA A 21 2.04 8.18 2.82
CA ALA A 21 2.71 7.17 3.62
C ALA A 21 3.52 6.18 2.77
N ILE A 22 2.96 5.74 1.62
CA ILE A 22 3.64 4.81 0.72
C ILE A 22 4.80 5.50 0.00
N VAL A 23 4.64 6.76 -0.42
CA VAL A 23 5.73 7.55 -1.02
C VAL A 23 6.89 7.71 -0.04
N ARG A 24 6.62 7.97 1.25
CA ARG A 24 7.68 8.03 2.28
C ARG A 24 8.51 6.75 2.34
N VAL A 25 7.85 5.60 2.20
CA VAL A 25 8.49 4.29 2.27
C VAL A 25 9.26 3.97 1.00
N ALA A 26 8.70 4.29 -0.17
CA ALA A 26 9.35 4.09 -1.45
C ALA A 26 10.59 4.97 -1.61
N LEU A 27 10.54 6.23 -1.15
CA LEU A 27 11.64 7.20 -1.20
C LEU A 27 12.61 7.10 -0.01
N ALA A 28 12.45 6.12 0.88
CA ALA A 28 13.31 6.00 2.06
C ALA A 28 14.78 5.66 1.71
N ASP A 29 15.00 5.07 0.54
CA ASP A 29 16.34 4.79 0.02
C ASP A 29 16.69 5.85 -1.04
N GLU A 30 17.96 6.29 -1.09
CA GLU A 30 18.43 7.33 -2.04
C GLU A 30 18.34 6.93 -3.53
N LYS A 31 17.75 5.77 -3.86
CA LYS A 31 17.67 5.23 -5.22
C LYS A 31 16.22 4.94 -5.59
N PHE A 32 15.52 5.99 -6.03
CA PHE A 32 14.23 5.84 -6.68
C PHE A 32 14.39 5.15 -8.04
N VAL A 33 13.88 3.92 -8.17
CA VAL A 33 14.01 3.14 -9.41
C VAL A 33 12.76 3.26 -10.29
N PRO A 34 12.88 3.10 -11.62
CA PRO A 34 11.74 3.26 -12.53
C PRO A 34 10.52 2.39 -12.17
N GLU A 35 10.75 1.20 -11.64
CA GLU A 35 9.69 0.27 -11.29
C GLU A 35 8.87 0.75 -10.09
N GLU A 36 9.50 1.41 -9.11
CA GLU A 36 8.80 2.05 -7.98
C GLU A 36 7.93 3.21 -8.44
N LYS A 37 8.42 3.99 -9.42
CA LYS A 37 7.63 5.06 -10.04
C LYS A 37 6.37 4.52 -10.71
N MET A 38 6.50 3.45 -11.49
CA MET A 38 5.36 2.81 -12.15
C MET A 38 4.32 2.31 -11.16
N PHE A 39 4.77 1.75 -10.03
CA PHE A 39 3.87 1.37 -8.93
C PHE A 39 3.16 2.59 -8.33
N LEU A 40 3.88 3.67 -8.04
CA LEU A 40 3.29 4.91 -7.50
C LEU A 40 2.31 5.55 -8.48
N ASP A 41 2.59 5.55 -9.78
CA ASP A 41 1.70 6.06 -10.82
C ASP A 41 0.37 5.29 -10.83
N LYS A 42 0.43 3.95 -10.76
CA LYS A 42 -0.78 3.11 -10.67
C LYS A 42 -1.54 3.32 -9.36
N LEU A 43 -0.80 3.46 -8.26
CA LEU A 43 -1.39 3.69 -6.94
C LEU A 43 -2.13 5.03 -6.88
N ALA A 44 -1.54 6.07 -7.48
CA ALA A 44 -2.15 7.40 -7.57
C ALA A 44 -3.51 7.35 -8.28
N VAL A 45 -3.60 6.62 -9.39
CA VAL A 45 -4.86 6.40 -10.11
C VAL A 45 -5.89 5.69 -9.23
N LYS A 46 -5.49 4.61 -8.53
CA LYS A 46 -6.40 3.84 -7.66
C LYS A 46 -6.91 4.66 -6.46
N LEU A 47 -6.10 5.60 -5.98
CA LEU A 47 -6.42 6.48 -4.85
C LEU A 47 -7.01 7.83 -5.27
N GLU A 48 -7.30 8.01 -6.56
CA GLU A 48 -7.84 9.26 -7.13
C GLU A 48 -7.00 10.50 -6.81
N ILE A 49 -5.68 10.32 -6.80
CA ILE A 49 -4.71 11.39 -6.58
C ILE A 49 -4.55 12.17 -7.89
N SER A 50 -4.83 13.46 -7.86
CA SER A 50 -4.60 14.34 -9.00
C SER A 50 -3.11 14.52 -9.30
N GLN A 51 -2.77 14.91 -10.53
CA GLN A 51 -1.38 15.14 -10.91
C GLN A 51 -0.69 16.21 -10.04
N ALA A 52 -1.41 17.25 -9.61
CA ALA A 52 -0.87 18.28 -8.74
C ALA A 52 -0.52 17.73 -7.35
N GLU A 53 -1.43 16.95 -6.77
CA GLU A 53 -1.22 16.29 -5.47
C GLU A 53 -0.11 15.25 -5.55
N TYR A 54 -0.01 14.52 -6.66
CA TYR A 54 1.05 13.55 -6.89
C TYR A 54 2.43 14.21 -6.83
N VAL A 55 2.64 15.30 -7.59
CA VAL A 55 3.90 16.05 -7.61
C VAL A 55 4.21 16.64 -6.24
N GLU A 56 3.22 17.26 -5.61
CA GLU A 56 3.35 17.84 -4.28
C GLU A 56 3.74 16.80 -3.21
N ILE A 57 3.15 15.61 -3.27
CA ILE A 57 3.47 14.50 -2.34
C ILE A 57 4.85 13.93 -2.62
N LEU A 58 5.29 13.83 -3.88
CA LEU A 58 6.65 13.41 -4.21
C LEU A 58 7.71 14.41 -3.71
N GLU A 59 7.45 15.72 -3.84
CA GLU A 59 8.35 16.77 -3.37
C GLU A 59 8.44 16.81 -1.84
N ASN A 60 7.30 16.66 -1.16
CA ASN A 60 7.26 16.61 0.30
C ASN A 60 6.29 15.54 0.80
N PRO A 61 6.78 14.29 0.96
CA PRO A 61 5.97 13.20 1.44
C PRO A 61 5.49 13.43 2.88
N LEU A 62 6.11 14.31 3.66
CA LEU A 62 5.74 14.61 5.04
C LEU A 62 4.54 15.58 5.17
N LYS A 63 4.14 16.22 4.07
CA LYS A 63 3.13 17.31 4.06
C LYS A 63 1.75 16.90 4.55
N TYR A 64 1.34 15.66 4.27
CA TYR A 64 -0.01 15.18 4.55
C TYR A 64 -0.07 14.34 5.83
N PRO A 65 -1.11 14.50 6.66
CA PRO A 65 -1.29 13.63 7.82
C PRO A 65 -1.58 12.20 7.36
N ILE A 66 -0.93 11.22 7.98
CA ILE A 66 -1.17 9.80 7.72
C ILE A 66 -2.34 9.34 8.59
N ASN A 67 -3.26 8.57 7.99
CA ASN A 67 -4.29 7.84 8.72
C ASN A 67 -4.00 6.34 8.63
N PRO A 68 -3.18 5.78 9.56
CA PRO A 68 -2.80 4.38 9.51
C PRO A 68 -3.99 3.47 9.86
N PRO A 69 -4.06 2.25 9.28
CA PRO A 69 -5.06 1.27 9.68
C PRO A 69 -4.87 0.90 11.17
N TYR A 70 -5.95 1.00 11.94
CA TYR A 70 -5.92 0.71 13.38
C TYR A 70 -6.07 -0.79 13.64
N LEU A 71 -7.04 -1.42 12.96
CA LEU A 71 -7.36 -2.82 13.13
C LEU A 71 -6.42 -3.71 12.32
N HIS A 72 -6.15 -4.92 12.84
CA HIS A 72 -5.31 -5.89 12.13
C HIS A 72 -5.92 -6.30 10.78
N GLU A 73 -7.23 -6.49 10.72
CA GLU A 73 -7.95 -6.80 9.48
C GLU A 73 -7.79 -5.70 8.43
N GLN A 74 -7.91 -4.42 8.82
CA GLN A 74 -7.65 -3.29 7.93
C GLN A 74 -6.20 -3.28 7.40
N ARG A 75 -5.23 -3.73 8.20
CA ARG A 75 -3.85 -3.91 7.72
C ARG A 75 -3.76 -5.00 6.65
N LEU A 76 -4.49 -6.10 6.82
CA LEU A 76 -4.55 -7.20 5.85
C LEU A 76 -5.26 -6.79 4.56
N GLU A 77 -6.37 -6.05 4.63
CA GLU A 77 -7.03 -5.47 3.46
C GLU A 77 -6.08 -4.60 2.64
N ARG A 78 -5.35 -3.70 3.31
CA ARG A 78 -4.34 -2.84 2.67
C ARG A 78 -3.23 -3.66 2.05
N LEU A 79 -2.74 -4.68 2.75
CA LEU A 79 -1.72 -5.57 2.23
C LEU A 79 -2.21 -6.31 0.98
N TYR A 80 -3.46 -6.81 0.97
CA TYR A 80 -4.05 -7.48 -0.18
C TYR A 80 -4.11 -6.56 -1.41
N ASP A 81 -4.60 -5.33 -1.21
CA ASP A 81 -4.71 -4.34 -2.28
C ASP A 81 -3.36 -4.00 -2.90
N LEU A 82 -2.34 -3.80 -2.07
CA LEU A 82 -0.98 -3.46 -2.51
C LEU A 82 -0.27 -4.67 -3.12
N ALA A 83 -0.42 -5.86 -2.52
CA ALA A 83 0.15 -7.10 -3.05
C ALA A 83 -0.36 -7.42 -4.45
N ARG A 84 -1.66 -7.22 -4.71
CA ARG A 84 -2.24 -7.37 -6.06
C ARG A 84 -1.65 -6.40 -7.08
N MET A 85 -1.45 -5.14 -6.69
CA MET A 85 -0.87 -4.13 -7.59
C MET A 85 0.57 -4.46 -7.95
N VAL A 86 1.34 -4.92 -6.96
CA VAL A 86 2.73 -5.34 -7.14
C VAL A 86 2.81 -6.62 -7.99
N HIS A 87 1.99 -7.62 -7.70
CA HIS A 87 2.03 -8.94 -8.34
C HIS A 87 1.68 -8.90 -9.84
N VAL A 88 0.66 -8.13 -10.23
CA VAL A 88 0.27 -7.97 -11.65
C VAL A 88 1.43 -7.39 -12.49
N ASP A 89 2.31 -6.63 -11.85
CA ASP A 89 3.38 -5.91 -12.52
C ASP A 89 4.69 -6.70 -12.52
N HIS A 90 4.70 -7.89 -13.15
CA HIS A 90 5.84 -8.84 -13.21
C HIS A 90 7.20 -8.19 -13.59
N GLN A 91 7.20 -6.93 -14.00
CA GLN A 91 8.34 -6.05 -14.25
C GLN A 91 9.17 -5.71 -13.00
N LEU A 92 8.57 -5.68 -11.81
CA LEU A 92 9.29 -5.38 -10.57
C LEU A 92 10.20 -6.54 -10.09
N GLY A 93 9.99 -7.77 -10.59
CA GLY A 93 10.82 -8.95 -10.27
C GLY A 93 11.09 -9.13 -8.77
N ASP A 94 12.34 -9.44 -8.40
CA ASP A 94 12.76 -9.63 -7.00
C ASP A 94 12.58 -8.36 -6.13
N LYS A 95 12.45 -7.17 -6.74
CA LYS A 95 12.22 -5.92 -6.01
C LYS A 95 10.76 -5.77 -5.52
N GLN A 96 9.82 -6.53 -6.10
CA GLN A 96 8.41 -6.59 -5.65
C GLN A 96 8.31 -6.88 -4.16
N GLU A 97 8.99 -7.94 -3.75
CA GLU A 97 8.93 -8.44 -2.40
C GLU A 97 9.57 -7.46 -1.43
N LEU A 98 10.69 -6.84 -1.82
CA LEU A 98 11.38 -5.84 -1.00
C LEU A 98 10.48 -4.62 -0.73
N LEU A 99 9.86 -4.07 -1.78
CA LEU A 99 8.93 -2.95 -1.64
C LEU A 99 7.75 -3.32 -0.73
N LEU A 100 7.15 -4.50 -0.93
CA LEU A 100 6.02 -4.94 -0.14
C LEU A 100 6.38 -5.22 1.32
N ARG A 101 7.61 -5.68 1.61
CA ARG A 101 8.15 -5.81 2.98
C ARG A 101 8.30 -4.45 3.66
N LYS A 102 8.85 -3.44 2.98
CA LYS A 102 8.95 -2.07 3.52
C LYS A 102 7.56 -1.49 3.82
N ILE A 103 6.62 -1.68 2.90
CA ILE A 103 5.21 -1.30 3.09
C ILE A 103 4.59 -2.07 4.26
N GLY A 104 4.87 -3.36 4.39
CA GLY A 104 4.37 -4.19 5.49
C GLY A 104 4.80 -3.66 6.86
N LEU A 105 6.06 -3.24 7.00
CA LEU A 105 6.54 -2.57 8.21
C LEU A 105 5.78 -1.26 8.47
N ALA A 106 5.59 -0.44 7.43
CA ALA A 106 4.87 0.82 7.53
C ALA A 106 3.36 0.65 7.82
N LEU A 107 2.77 -0.48 7.44
CA LEU A 107 1.42 -0.86 7.82
C LEU A 107 1.32 -1.28 9.29
N GLY A 108 2.44 -1.55 9.96
CA GLY A 108 2.48 -1.95 11.37
C GLY A 108 2.61 -3.46 11.59
N PHE A 109 3.07 -4.23 10.60
CA PHE A 109 3.52 -5.60 10.83
C PHE A 109 4.91 -5.60 11.48
N THR A 110 5.21 -6.64 12.25
CA THR A 110 6.44 -6.71 13.04
C THR A 110 7.65 -7.15 12.19
N PRO A 111 8.86 -6.62 12.42
CA PRO A 111 10.06 -7.01 11.68
C PRO A 111 10.33 -8.52 11.67
N GLU A 112 9.98 -9.21 12.75
CA GLU A 112 10.22 -10.65 12.93
C GLU A 112 9.39 -11.50 11.97
N ASN A 113 8.20 -11.06 11.56
CA ASN A 113 7.28 -11.85 10.73
C ASN A 113 6.95 -11.21 9.37
N VAL A 114 7.35 -9.97 9.11
CA VAL A 114 6.97 -9.26 7.87
C VAL A 114 7.36 -10.03 6.60
N ASN A 115 8.52 -10.69 6.59
CA ASN A 115 8.96 -11.51 5.46
C ASN A 115 7.99 -12.66 5.19
N TYR A 116 7.56 -13.35 6.24
CA TYR A 116 6.63 -14.48 6.13
C TYR A 116 5.22 -14.03 5.73
N ILE A 117 4.76 -12.92 6.30
CA ILE A 117 3.48 -12.28 5.95
C ILE A 117 3.45 -11.90 4.47
N VAL A 118 4.50 -11.25 3.98
CA VAL A 118 4.60 -10.83 2.57
C VAL A 118 4.68 -12.02 1.63
N ALA A 119 5.49 -13.03 1.95
CA ALA A 119 5.61 -14.23 1.13
C ALA A 119 4.27 -14.97 1.00
N LYS A 120 3.53 -15.13 2.12
CA LYS A 120 2.19 -15.73 2.09
C LYS A 120 1.22 -14.88 1.29
N ALA A 121 1.21 -13.56 1.50
CA ALA A 121 0.33 -12.65 0.78
C ALA A 121 0.53 -12.73 -0.74
N LEU A 122 1.78 -12.73 -1.21
CA LEU A 122 2.10 -12.88 -2.63
C LEU A 122 1.66 -14.24 -3.17
N SER A 123 1.86 -15.33 -2.42
CA SER A 123 1.38 -16.67 -2.84
C SER A 123 -0.14 -16.76 -2.95
N LEU A 124 -0.87 -16.13 -2.04
CA LEU A 124 -2.33 -16.08 -2.09
C LEU A 124 -2.83 -15.26 -3.30
N VAL A 125 -2.19 -14.12 -3.55
CA VAL A 125 -2.49 -13.27 -4.72
C VAL A 125 -2.19 -13.99 -6.03
N ASP A 126 -1.09 -14.74 -6.11
CA ASP A 126 -0.73 -15.58 -7.27
C ASP A 126 -1.80 -16.65 -7.56
N LYS A 127 -2.37 -17.22 -6.50
CA LYS A 127 -3.52 -18.14 -6.57
C LYS A 127 -4.85 -17.45 -6.88
N LYS A 128 -4.86 -16.12 -7.01
CA LYS A 128 -6.04 -15.29 -7.33
C LYS A 128 -7.20 -15.49 -6.34
N VAL A 129 -6.90 -15.70 -5.06
CA VAL A 129 -7.94 -15.77 -4.03
C VAL A 129 -8.61 -14.41 -3.85
N ASP A 130 -9.88 -14.41 -3.45
CA ASP A 130 -10.61 -13.19 -3.10
C ASP A 130 -10.18 -12.61 -1.74
N LEU A 131 -10.70 -11.44 -1.39
CA LEU A 131 -10.34 -10.73 -0.16
C LEU A 131 -10.71 -11.52 1.10
N ASP A 132 -11.90 -12.13 1.14
CA ASP A 132 -12.38 -12.85 2.31
C ASP A 132 -11.50 -14.08 2.58
N THR A 133 -11.20 -14.82 1.51
CA THR A 133 -10.26 -15.95 1.56
C THR A 133 -8.86 -15.49 1.96
N PHE A 134 -8.38 -14.36 1.41
CA PHE A 134 -7.08 -13.80 1.78
C PHE A 134 -6.99 -13.48 3.27
N ILE A 135 -7.98 -12.76 3.82
CA ILE A 135 -8.03 -12.38 5.24
C ILE A 135 -8.06 -13.65 6.10
N PHE A 136 -8.93 -14.60 5.78
CA PHE A 136 -9.05 -15.85 6.52
C PHE A 136 -7.71 -16.60 6.58
N GLU A 137 -7.05 -16.79 5.43
CA GLU A 137 -5.76 -17.46 5.35
C GLU A 137 -4.66 -16.72 6.13
N MET A 138 -4.63 -15.39 6.04
CA MET A 138 -3.63 -14.56 6.73
C MET A 138 -3.85 -14.49 8.24
N GLN A 139 -5.06 -14.74 8.75
CA GLN A 139 -5.31 -14.85 10.19
C GLN A 139 -4.99 -16.26 10.73
N ASN A 140 -5.01 -17.28 9.87
CA ASN A 140 -4.81 -18.68 10.23
C ASN A 140 -3.43 -19.22 9.80
N MET A 141 -2.40 -18.37 9.77
CA MET A 141 -1.06 -18.75 9.26
C MET A 141 -0.33 -19.83 10.08
N HIS A 142 -0.74 -20.04 11.34
CA HIS A 142 -0.08 -20.96 12.28
C HIS A 142 -0.86 -22.27 12.50
N LYS A 143 -1.88 -22.55 11.68
CA LYS A 143 -2.65 -23.79 11.76
C LYS A 143 -2.13 -24.84 10.78
#